data_AF-A0A0C3DLU8-F1
#
_entry.id   AF-A0A0C3DLU8-F1
#
_cell.length_a   1.000
_cell.length_b   1.000
_cell.length_c   1.000
_cell.angle_alpha   90.00
_cell.angle_beta   90.00
_cell.angle_gamma   90.00
#
_symmetry.space_group_name_H-M   'P 1'
#
loop_
_entity.id
_entity.type
_entity.pdbx_description
1 polymer ?
#
loop_
_entity_poly.entity_id
_entity_poly.type
_entity_poly.pdbx_seq_one_letter_code
_entity_poly.pdbx_strand_id
1 'polypeptide(L)'
;MPGPCNTKKQKRARLKREKKSQSTLEPSYDDPCPDIDCDDALLAAPNIYDPGTGPRVRNAREFLTSYFAQPPSLNDLLCAEFAQEEILQMLCTILSEDMAIVLWYNKSRATGRICPSCRRLYNIGDVLPDLIQDGTCSPEPRSPYLVREQQISGLCRSRPL
;
A
#
# COMPACT_ATOMS: atom_id res chain seq x y z
N MET A 1 2.24 -5.14 -57.01
CA MET A 1 1.20 -4.14 -56.69
C MET A 1 1.82 -3.09 -55.75
N PRO A 2 1.47 -1.80 -55.89
CA PRO A 2 2.27 -0.67 -55.38
C PRO A 2 2.26 -0.56 -53.85
N GLY A 3 3.36 -0.07 -53.30
CA GLY A 3 3.63 0.14 -51.89
C GLY A 3 3.11 1.46 -51.29
N PRO A 4 3.61 1.85 -50.10
CA PRO A 4 2.94 2.74 -49.15
C PRO A 4 3.39 4.22 -49.18
N CYS A 5 2.70 5.06 -48.40
CA CYS A 5 3.22 6.14 -47.49
C CYS A 5 2.51 7.52 -47.57
N ASN A 6 2.10 8.01 -46.38
CA ASN A 6 2.05 9.38 -45.81
C ASN A 6 1.76 10.64 -46.67
N THR A 7 0.90 11.55 -46.17
CA THR A 7 1.28 12.86 -45.55
C THR A 7 0.15 13.92 -45.50
N LYS A 8 0.01 14.53 -44.30
CA LYS A 8 -0.22 15.96 -43.95
C LYS A 8 -0.69 16.95 -45.04
N LYS A 9 -1.76 17.73 -44.75
CA LYS A 9 -1.79 19.20 -44.93
C LYS A 9 -3.05 19.91 -44.39
N GLN A 10 -2.80 20.89 -43.50
CA GLN A 10 -3.37 22.28 -43.42
C GLN A 10 -4.88 22.46 -43.10
N LYS A 11 -5.35 23.49 -42.39
CA LYS A 11 -4.90 24.90 -42.31
C LYS A 11 -5.57 25.64 -41.11
N ARG A 12 -4.84 26.66 -40.62
CA ARG A 12 -5.16 27.63 -39.55
C ARG A 12 -6.35 28.55 -39.85
N ALA A 13 -7.04 29.03 -38.80
CA ALA A 13 -7.57 30.40 -38.73
C ALA A 13 -7.71 30.88 -37.26
N ARG A 14 -7.15 32.05 -36.96
CA ARG A 14 -7.07 32.72 -35.64
C ARG A 14 -7.44 34.19 -35.86
N LEU A 15 -8.51 34.69 -35.25
CA LEU A 15 -8.89 36.11 -35.09
C LEU A 15 -9.61 36.20 -33.73
N LYS A 16 -9.05 36.73 -32.61
CA LYS A 16 -8.90 38.15 -32.19
C LYS A 16 -10.18 38.96 -32.52
N ARG A 17 -10.87 39.67 -31.61
CA ARG A 17 -10.46 40.48 -30.43
C ARG A 17 -11.72 40.97 -29.66
N GLU A 18 -11.58 41.13 -28.34
CA GLU A 18 -12.07 42.22 -27.46
C GLU A 18 -13.58 42.53 -27.27
N LYS A 19 -14.06 42.42 -26.02
CA LYS A 19 -14.59 43.58 -25.27
C LYS A 19 -14.52 43.40 -23.75
N LYS A 20 -14.22 44.52 -23.09
CA LYS A 20 -13.79 44.75 -21.70
C LYS A 20 -14.88 45.51 -20.94
N SER A 21 -15.10 45.15 -19.67
CA SER A 21 -15.74 45.95 -18.59
C SER A 21 -15.73 45.07 -17.33
N GLN A 22 -14.96 45.24 -16.26
CA GLN A 22 -14.47 46.37 -15.43
C GLN A 22 -15.55 46.99 -14.51
N SER A 23 -15.61 46.52 -13.25
CA SER A 23 -15.83 47.29 -11.99
C SER A 23 -15.78 46.29 -10.81
N THR A 24 -14.72 46.25 -10.00
CA THR A 24 -14.53 46.99 -8.72
C THR A 24 -15.59 46.70 -7.67
N LEU A 25 -15.20 46.00 -6.60
CA LEU A 25 -15.47 46.32 -5.19
C LEU A 25 -14.68 45.33 -4.29
N GLU A 26 -13.74 45.89 -3.52
CA GLU A 26 -13.09 45.26 -2.37
C GLU A 26 -14.12 44.94 -1.27
N PRO A 27 -13.86 43.94 -0.43
CA PRO A 27 -13.59 44.26 0.97
C PRO A 27 -12.35 43.55 1.53
N SER A 28 -11.51 44.35 2.16
CA SER A 28 -10.45 43.96 3.08
C SER A 28 -11.02 43.20 4.29
N TYR A 29 -10.57 41.97 4.49
CA TYR A 29 -10.56 41.31 5.78
C TYR A 29 -9.16 40.74 5.98
N ASP A 30 -8.40 41.40 6.86
CA ASP A 30 -7.21 40.85 7.49
C ASP A 30 -7.65 39.65 8.35
N ASP A 31 -7.57 38.45 7.78
CA ASP A 31 -7.68 37.20 8.53
C ASP A 31 -6.31 36.51 8.50
N PRO A 32 -5.72 36.15 9.66
CA PRO A 32 -4.38 35.60 9.72
C PRO A 32 -4.32 34.27 8.97
N CYS A 33 -3.36 34.13 8.05
CA CYS A 33 -2.91 32.81 7.62
C CYS A 33 -2.62 31.98 8.88
N PRO A 34 -3.27 30.83 9.11
CA PRO A 34 -2.67 29.85 9.99
C PRO A 34 -1.39 29.41 9.27
N ASP A 35 -0.25 29.75 9.86
CA ASP A 35 1.02 29.13 9.59
C ASP A 35 0.82 27.62 9.79
N ILE A 36 0.51 26.92 8.69
CA ILE A 36 0.56 25.47 8.67
C ILE A 36 2.04 25.16 8.76
N ASP A 37 2.48 24.78 9.95
CA ASP A 37 3.80 24.24 10.25
C ASP A 37 4.12 23.14 9.24
N CYS A 38 4.78 23.53 8.14
CA CYS A 38 5.16 22.68 7.02
C CYS A 38 6.46 21.90 7.30
N ASP A 39 6.92 21.88 8.55
CA ASP A 39 8.24 21.41 8.95
C ASP A 39 8.23 20.14 9.83
N ASP A 40 7.07 19.64 10.28
CA ASP A 40 7.01 18.38 11.06
C ASP A 40 6.89 17.11 10.18
N ALA A 41 6.66 17.28 8.87
CA ALA A 41 6.57 16.17 7.91
C ALA A 41 7.93 15.53 7.57
N LEU A 42 9.05 16.10 8.02
CA LEU A 42 10.39 15.70 7.55
C LEU A 42 11.10 14.62 8.39
N LEU A 43 10.52 14.18 9.51
CA LEU A 43 11.03 13.04 10.28
C LEU A 43 9.92 12.08 10.73
N ALA A 44 8.97 11.78 9.84
CA ALA A 44 8.03 10.69 10.07
C ALA A 44 8.82 9.40 10.40
N ALA A 45 8.47 8.77 11.53
CA ALA A 45 9.11 7.52 11.95
C ALA A 45 8.98 6.48 10.83
N PRO A 46 10.00 5.64 10.59
CA PRO A 46 9.97 4.69 9.49
C PRO A 46 8.75 3.76 9.62
N ASN A 47 8.09 3.51 8.49
CA ASN A 47 6.87 2.70 8.40
C ASN A 47 7.12 1.23 8.77
N ILE A 48 8.39 0.83 8.87
CA ILE A 48 8.85 -0.50 9.25
C ILE A 48 9.85 -0.37 10.41
N TYR A 49 9.74 -1.25 11.39
CA TYR A 49 10.72 -1.42 12.46
C TYR A 49 11.07 -2.91 12.63
N ASP A 50 12.26 -3.24 13.13
CA ASP A 50 12.66 -4.63 13.39
C ASP A 50 13.16 -4.79 14.84
N PRO A 51 12.47 -5.58 15.69
CA PRO A 51 12.92 -5.88 17.04
C PRO A 51 13.97 -7.01 17.12
N GLY A 52 14.58 -7.42 16.00
CA GLY A 52 15.53 -8.54 15.91
C GLY A 52 14.88 -9.89 15.59
N THR A 53 13.54 -9.94 15.53
CA THR A 53 12.75 -11.10 15.10
C THR A 53 12.11 -10.89 13.74
N GLY A 54 12.60 -9.94 12.95
CA GLY A 54 12.16 -9.67 11.59
C GLY A 54 11.27 -8.43 11.48
N PRO A 55 11.18 -7.87 10.27
CA PRO A 55 10.58 -6.57 10.02
C PRO A 55 9.07 -6.56 10.30
N ARG A 56 8.58 -5.49 10.92
CA ARG A 56 7.19 -5.28 11.29
C ARG A 56 6.69 -3.95 10.75
N VAL A 57 5.46 -3.96 10.25
CA VAL A 57 4.76 -2.77 9.80
C VAL A 57 4.32 -1.97 11.01
N ARG A 58 4.66 -0.67 11.02
CA ARG A 58 4.25 0.29 12.05
C ARG A 58 2.93 0.96 11.66
N ASN A 59 2.90 1.53 10.46
CA ASN A 59 1.74 2.18 9.87
C ASN A 59 1.39 1.46 8.56
N ALA A 60 0.23 0.82 8.51
CA ALA A 60 -0.18 0.01 7.37
C ALA A 60 -0.41 0.86 6.10
N ARG A 61 -0.95 2.06 6.26
CA ARG A 61 -1.28 2.97 5.16
C ARG A 61 -0.02 3.50 4.49
N GLU A 62 0.91 4.00 5.30
CA GLU A 62 2.20 4.50 4.79
C GLU A 62 3.08 3.35 4.29
N PHE A 63 2.91 2.13 4.81
CA PHE A 63 3.59 0.95 4.26
C PHE A 63 3.14 0.67 2.82
N LEU A 64 1.85 0.76 2.50
CA LEU A 64 1.34 0.50 1.14
C LEU A 64 1.94 1.42 0.07
N THR A 65 2.25 2.66 0.42
CA THR A 65 2.87 3.64 -0.49
C THR A 65 4.39 3.53 -0.50
N SER A 66 4.97 2.77 0.43
CA SER A 66 6.41 2.59 0.53
C SER A 66 6.94 1.61 -0.51
N TYR A 67 8.25 1.71 -0.80
CA TYR A 67 8.97 0.79 -1.67
C TYR A 67 8.95 -0.68 -1.19
N PHE A 68 8.73 -0.90 0.11
CA PHE A 68 8.74 -2.24 0.69
C PHE A 68 7.45 -3.03 0.41
N ALA A 69 6.36 -2.36 0.02
CA ALA A 69 5.14 -3.02 -0.34
C ALA A 69 5.29 -3.71 -1.70
N GLN A 70 5.11 -5.02 -1.73
CA GLN A 70 5.10 -5.75 -2.99
C GLN A 70 3.87 -5.33 -3.83
N PRO A 71 4.04 -5.19 -5.16
CA PRO A 71 2.94 -4.83 -6.04
C PRO A 71 1.90 -5.97 -6.06
N PRO A 72 0.61 -5.66 -6.29
CA PRO A 72 -0.41 -6.67 -6.50
C PRO A 72 -0.04 -7.61 -7.66
N SER A 73 -0.43 -8.89 -7.51
CA SER A 73 -0.24 -9.88 -8.56
C SER A 73 -1.40 -9.83 -9.54
N LEU A 74 -1.10 -9.59 -10.82
CA LEU A 74 -2.09 -9.62 -11.90
C LEU A 74 -2.17 -10.97 -12.62
N ASN A 75 -1.25 -11.88 -12.31
CA ASN A 75 -1.18 -13.21 -12.94
C ASN A 75 -2.20 -14.19 -12.36
N ASP A 76 -2.65 -13.95 -11.13
CA ASP A 76 -3.69 -14.73 -10.47
C ASP A 76 -4.98 -13.92 -10.48
N LEU A 77 -6.05 -14.50 -11.03
CA LEU A 77 -7.35 -13.85 -11.16
C LEU A 77 -7.89 -13.40 -9.80
N LEU A 78 -7.74 -14.22 -8.76
CA LEU A 78 -8.19 -13.85 -7.42
C LEU A 78 -7.39 -12.68 -6.86
N CYS A 79 -6.07 -12.69 -7.03
CA CYS A 79 -5.24 -11.56 -6.60
C CYS A 79 -5.61 -10.27 -7.34
N ALA A 80 -5.86 -10.35 -8.65
CA ALA A 80 -6.21 -9.21 -9.49
C ALA A 80 -7.58 -8.61 -9.12
N GLU A 81 -8.57 -9.46 -8.82
CA GLU A 81 -9.87 -9.00 -8.31
C GLU A 81 -9.68 -8.23 -7.02
N PHE A 82 -8.99 -8.82 -6.04
CA PHE A 82 -8.73 -8.17 -4.74
C PHE A 82 -7.86 -6.92 -4.84
N ALA A 83 -7.07 -6.74 -5.91
CA ALA A 83 -6.18 -5.59 -6.09
C ALA A 83 -6.92 -4.27 -6.37
N GLN A 84 -8.23 -4.31 -6.61
CA GLN A 84 -9.06 -3.13 -6.83
C GLN A 84 -9.11 -2.24 -5.58
N GLU A 85 -9.03 -0.93 -5.78
CA GLU A 85 -9.05 0.05 -4.69
C GLU A 85 -10.44 0.13 -4.04
N GLU A 86 -11.49 -0.08 -4.84
CA GLU A 86 -12.88 -0.13 -4.41
C GLU A 86 -13.09 -1.23 -3.36
N ILE A 87 -12.37 -2.35 -3.48
CA ILE A 87 -12.43 -3.44 -2.49
C ILE A 87 -11.77 -3.00 -1.18
N LEU A 88 -10.65 -2.28 -1.23
CA LEU A 88 -10.04 -1.71 -0.01
C LEU A 88 -11.00 -0.71 0.66
N GLN A 89 -11.59 0.19 -0.12
CA GLN A 89 -12.57 1.16 0.38
C GLN A 89 -13.77 0.45 1.03
N MET A 90 -14.29 -0.59 0.38
CA MET A 90 -15.36 -1.43 0.94
C MET A 90 -14.92 -2.11 2.24
N LEU A 91 -13.72 -2.70 2.30
CA LEU A 91 -13.21 -3.33 3.52
C LEU A 91 -13.08 -2.33 4.68
N CYS A 92 -12.69 -1.08 4.41
CA CYS A 92 -12.63 -0.02 5.41
C CYS A 92 -14.01 0.39 5.96
N THR A 93 -15.12 0.04 5.30
CA THR A 93 -16.47 0.31 5.84
C THR A 93 -16.88 -0.68 6.93
N ILE A 94 -16.26 -1.87 6.96
CA ILE A 94 -16.63 -2.98 7.87
C ILE A 94 -15.52 -3.36 8.86
N LEU A 95 -14.28 -2.96 8.60
CA LEU A 95 -13.11 -3.27 9.42
C LEU A 95 -12.37 -1.98 9.78
N SER A 96 -11.51 -2.04 10.80
CA SER A 96 -10.56 -0.95 11.04
C SER A 96 -9.59 -0.81 9.86
N GLU A 97 -9.14 0.42 9.60
CA GLU A 97 -8.27 0.76 8.46
C GLU A 97 -7.03 -0.15 8.38
N ASP A 98 -6.32 -0.32 9.50
CA ASP A 98 -5.15 -1.21 9.58
C ASP A 98 -5.47 -2.65 9.17
N MET A 99 -6.60 -3.20 9.63
CA MET A 99 -6.99 -4.58 9.34
C MET A 99 -7.46 -4.72 7.89
N ALA A 100 -8.20 -3.75 7.38
CA ALA A 100 -8.62 -3.70 5.98
C ALA A 100 -7.41 -3.69 5.04
N ILE A 101 -6.41 -2.85 5.34
CA ILE A 101 -5.16 -2.77 4.58
C ILE A 101 -4.38 -4.08 4.64
N VAL A 102 -4.22 -4.68 5.82
CA VAL A 102 -3.51 -5.95 5.99
C VAL A 102 -4.19 -7.07 5.20
N LEU A 103 -5.52 -7.16 5.27
CA LEU A 103 -6.28 -8.17 4.51
C LEU A 103 -6.19 -7.94 3.01
N TRP A 104 -6.38 -6.70 2.57
CA TRP A 104 -6.27 -6.32 1.16
C TRP A 104 -4.88 -6.66 0.62
N TYR A 105 -3.81 -6.28 1.32
CA TYR A 105 -2.44 -6.64 0.97
C TYR A 105 -2.24 -8.15 0.90
N ASN A 106 -2.71 -8.91 1.89
CA ASN A 106 -2.55 -10.35 1.91
C ASN A 106 -3.31 -11.07 0.79
N LYS A 107 -4.43 -10.53 0.32
CA LYS A 107 -5.30 -11.17 -0.69
C LYS A 107 -4.96 -10.82 -2.13
N SER A 108 -4.36 -9.67 -2.36
CA SER A 108 -4.03 -9.19 -3.72
C SER A 108 -2.58 -9.47 -4.14
N ARG A 109 -1.75 -10.02 -3.25
CA ARG A 109 -0.34 -10.34 -3.51
C ARG A 109 -0.13 -11.85 -3.54
N ALA A 110 0.71 -12.33 -4.46
CA ALA A 110 0.96 -13.76 -4.62
C ALA A 110 1.68 -14.37 -3.40
N THR A 111 2.73 -13.71 -2.90
CA THR A 111 3.63 -14.29 -1.88
C THR A 111 3.76 -13.44 -0.62
N GLY A 112 3.84 -12.12 -0.74
CA GLY A 112 4.07 -11.22 0.39
C GLY A 112 2.88 -11.21 1.36
N ARG A 113 3.18 -11.28 2.65
CA ARG A 113 2.20 -11.29 3.73
C ARG A 113 2.60 -10.36 4.86
N ILE A 114 1.59 -9.74 5.46
CA ILE A 114 1.67 -9.06 6.76
C ILE A 114 0.89 -9.92 7.76
N CYS A 115 1.55 -10.33 8.85
CA CYS A 115 0.86 -11.07 9.90
C CYS A 115 -0.15 -10.15 10.62
N PRO A 116 -1.45 -10.48 10.66
CA PRO A 116 -2.45 -9.63 11.33
C PRO A 116 -2.24 -9.53 12.84
N SER A 117 -1.61 -10.53 13.48
CA SER A 117 -1.42 -10.54 14.93
C SER A 117 -0.24 -9.69 15.40
N CYS A 118 0.85 -9.66 14.63
CA CYS A 118 2.10 -9.07 15.08
C CYS A 118 2.78 -8.15 14.05
N ARG A 119 2.07 -7.87 12.94
CA ARG A 119 2.46 -7.01 11.83
C ARG A 119 3.78 -7.39 11.13
N ARG A 120 4.29 -8.60 11.34
CA ARG A 120 5.52 -9.09 10.73
C ARG A 120 5.36 -9.28 9.22
N LEU A 121 6.34 -8.80 8.46
CA LEU A 121 6.46 -9.00 7.02
C LEU A 121 7.20 -10.31 6.72
N TYR A 122 6.68 -11.08 5.78
CA TYR A 122 7.28 -12.34 5.33
C TYR A 122 6.68 -12.75 3.98
N ASN A 123 7.32 -13.69 3.30
CA ASN A 123 6.76 -14.37 2.14
C ASN A 123 6.21 -15.75 2.53
N ILE A 124 5.17 -16.20 1.83
CA ILE A 124 4.69 -17.58 1.95
C ILE A 124 5.84 -18.56 1.69
N GLY A 125 6.03 -19.50 2.61
CA GLY A 125 7.12 -20.47 2.59
C GLY A 125 8.33 -20.05 3.40
N ASP A 126 8.40 -18.79 3.83
CA ASP A 126 9.48 -18.33 4.70
C ASP A 126 9.41 -19.05 6.04
N VAL A 127 10.60 -19.47 6.47
CA VAL A 127 10.78 -20.14 7.73
C VAL A 127 11.30 -19.13 8.75
N LEU A 128 10.41 -18.73 9.65
CA LEU A 128 10.60 -17.57 10.51
C LEU A 128 11.00 -17.98 11.94
N PRO A 129 11.90 -17.25 12.62
CA PRO A 129 12.16 -17.40 14.05
C PRO A 129 10.90 -17.28 14.90
N ASP A 130 10.79 -18.13 15.92
CA ASP A 130 9.69 -18.08 16.89
C ASP A 130 9.79 -16.82 17.76
N LEU A 131 8.64 -16.22 18.07
CA LEU A 131 8.56 -14.98 18.83
C LEU A 131 8.71 -15.17 20.35
N ILE A 132 8.76 -16.42 20.82
CA ILE A 132 8.72 -16.80 22.24
C ILE A 132 10.04 -17.49 22.68
N GLN A 133 10.99 -17.75 21.77
CA GLN A 133 12.15 -18.60 22.08
C GLN A 133 13.23 -17.85 22.87
N ASP A 134 13.12 -17.90 24.20
CA ASP A 134 14.21 -17.64 25.12
C ASP A 134 15.20 -18.83 25.11
N GLY A 135 16.26 -18.70 24.31
CA GLY A 135 17.55 -19.37 24.55
C GLY A 135 17.65 -20.89 24.42
N THR A 136 16.58 -21.66 24.19
CA THR A 136 16.65 -23.11 23.97
C THR A 136 16.31 -23.46 22.52
N CYS A 137 17.37 -23.61 21.73
CA CYS A 137 17.32 -24.02 20.33
C CYS A 137 17.01 -25.52 20.26
N SER A 138 15.75 -25.93 20.44
CA SER A 138 15.31 -27.24 19.93
C SER A 138 14.70 -27.01 18.54
N PRO A 139 15.20 -27.69 17.50
CA PRO A 139 14.54 -27.70 16.20
C PRO A 139 13.34 -28.64 16.31
N GLU A 140 12.24 -28.17 16.90
CA GLU A 140 10.95 -28.85 16.75
C GLU A 140 10.72 -29.07 15.25
N PRO A 141 10.35 -30.29 14.82
CA PRO A 141 10.09 -30.57 13.41
C PRO A 141 8.93 -29.69 12.96
N ARG A 142 9.26 -28.66 12.18
CA ARG A 142 8.30 -27.66 11.67
C ARG A 142 7.22 -28.38 10.88
N SER A 143 5.95 -28.02 11.13
CA SER A 143 4.83 -28.70 10.48
C SER A 143 5.01 -28.72 8.95
N PRO A 144 4.80 -29.87 8.28
CA PRO A 144 4.87 -29.96 6.82
C PRO A 144 3.78 -29.11 6.15
N TYR A 145 2.82 -28.60 6.93
CA TYR A 145 1.70 -27.77 6.50
C TYR A 145 1.96 -26.27 6.64
N LEU A 146 3.18 -25.83 7.02
CA LEU A 146 3.58 -24.43 7.19
C LEU A 146 3.07 -23.51 6.08
N VAL A 147 3.38 -23.89 4.84
CA VAL A 147 3.06 -23.11 3.64
C VAL A 147 1.54 -22.94 3.52
N ARG A 148 0.81 -24.05 3.73
CA ARG A 148 -0.65 -24.07 3.65
C ARG A 148 -1.28 -23.22 4.76
N GLU A 149 -0.77 -23.31 5.97
CA GLU A 149 -1.22 -22.50 7.11
C GLU A 149 -1.01 -21.01 6.86
N GLN A 150 0.18 -20.61 6.35
CA GLN A 150 0.47 -19.23 5.98
C GLN A 150 -0.43 -18.72 4.86
N GLN A 151 -0.74 -19.57 3.87
CA GLN A 151 -1.66 -19.23 2.78
C GLN A 151 -3.08 -18.99 3.27
N ILE A 152 -3.57 -19.82 4.20
CA ILE A 152 -4.95 -19.76 4.69
C ILE A 152 -5.12 -18.64 5.71
N SER A 153 -4.26 -18.61 6.73
CA SER A 153 -4.42 -17.74 7.90
C SER A 153 -3.70 -16.39 7.76
N GLY A 154 -2.66 -16.31 6.92
CA GLY A 154 -1.78 -15.14 6.88
C GLY A 154 -0.96 -14.95 8.17
N LEU A 155 -0.89 -15.95 9.05
CA LEU A 155 -0.12 -15.87 10.30
C LEU A 155 1.35 -16.31 10.11
N CYS A 156 2.28 -15.54 10.66
CA CYS A 156 3.73 -15.79 10.57
C CYS A 156 4.26 -16.87 11.53
N ARG A 157 3.37 -17.60 12.21
CA ARG A 157 3.62 -18.48 13.38
C ARG A 157 3.84 -17.78 14.72
N SER A 158 3.03 -18.24 15.66
CA SER A 158 3.28 -18.54 17.08
C SER A 158 1.97 -18.31 17.84
N ARG A 159 1.14 -19.35 17.91
CA ARG A 159 0.24 -19.52 19.05
C ARG A 159 0.44 -20.95 19.55
N PRO A 160 1.09 -21.17 20.69
CA PRO A 160 0.71 -22.30 21.50
C PRO A 160 -0.75 -22.05 21.90
N LEU A 161 -1.61 -23.05 21.69
CA LEU A 161 -2.94 -23.08 22.31
C LEU A 161 -2.79 -23.13 23.83
#